data_AF-A0A5J6VSK0-F1
#
_entry.id   AF-A0A5J6VSK0-F1
#
_cell.length_a   1.000
_cell.length_b   1.000
_cell.length_c   1.000
_cell.angle_alpha   90.00
_cell.angle_beta   90.00
_cell.angle_gamma   90.00
#
_symmetry.space_group_name_H-M   'P 1'
#
loop_
_entity.id
_entity.type
_entity.pdbx_description
1 polymer ?
#
loop_
_entity_poly.entity_id
_entity_poly.type
_entity_poly.pdbx_seq_one_letter_code
_entity_poly.pdbx_strand_id
1 'polypeptide(L)'
;MLLRAILSLIAGLLPLAAMAHDLESLRNQAEQNPAALARLRQAAVSQNADAAFYLGTLYSPLIIRQESTVVKGWPEALRWYRRAAWLGSARADFDMGLAYEKGLGVPENPQRAAAYFSRMAAVARIETALPPSASFAIGHHTGIHKD
;
A
#
# COMPACT_ATOMS: atom_id res chain seq x y z
N MET A 1 31.48 36.14 -2.46
CA MET A 1 30.33 35.68 -3.27
C MET A 1 30.23 34.14 -3.30
N LEU A 2 30.37 33.45 -2.17
CA LEU A 2 30.27 31.96 -2.08
C LEU A 2 29.29 31.48 -0.99
N LEU A 3 28.65 32.38 -0.23
CA LEU A 3 27.73 32.03 0.85
C LEU A 3 26.26 31.92 0.41
N ARG A 4 25.94 32.24 -0.84
CA ARG A 4 24.58 32.15 -1.40
C ARG A 4 24.27 30.84 -2.12
N ALA A 5 25.26 29.99 -2.37
CA ALA A 5 25.06 28.72 -3.07
C ALA A 5 24.73 27.53 -2.14
N ILE A 6 24.99 27.67 -0.83
CA ILE A 6 24.68 26.60 0.15
C ILE A 6 23.24 26.74 0.68
N LEU A 7 22.66 27.94 0.63
CA LEU A 7 21.27 28.17 1.05
C LEU A 7 20.21 27.70 0.02
N SER A 8 20.60 27.31 -1.18
CA SER A 8 19.70 26.62 -2.13
C SER A 8 19.70 25.09 -1.96
N LEU A 9 20.59 24.53 -1.13
CA LEU A 9 20.65 23.09 -0.86
C LEU A 9 19.90 22.68 0.43
N ILE A 10 19.21 23.64 1.07
CA ILE A 10 18.36 23.42 2.26
C ILE A 10 16.86 23.54 1.87
N ALA A 11 16.53 23.41 0.58
CA ALA A 11 15.16 23.10 0.14
C ALA A 11 14.86 21.59 0.17
N GLY A 12 15.63 20.83 0.97
CA GLY A 12 15.64 19.37 1.00
C GLY A 12 15.52 18.77 2.40
N LEU A 13 14.91 19.50 3.34
CA LEU A 13 14.63 18.95 4.67
C LEU A 13 13.27 19.45 5.18
N LEU A 14 12.21 19.13 4.43
CA LEU A 14 10.91 18.97 5.07
C LEU A 14 11.09 17.91 6.17
N PRO A 15 10.71 18.18 7.42
CA PRO A 15 10.97 17.26 8.51
C PRO A 15 10.29 15.93 8.20
N LEU A 16 11.11 14.88 8.13
CA LEU A 16 10.70 13.48 7.99
C LEU A 16 9.69 13.07 9.07
N ALA A 17 9.55 13.87 10.14
CA ALA A 17 8.61 13.72 11.24
C ALA A 17 7.18 14.24 10.97
N ALA A 18 6.92 15.02 9.91
CA ALA A 18 5.56 15.46 9.55
C ALA A 18 4.83 14.49 8.59
N MET A 19 5.51 13.41 8.20
CA MET A 19 5.08 12.43 7.17
C MET A 19 4.32 11.22 7.73
N ALA A 20 3.94 11.25 9.01
CA ALA A 20 3.04 10.28 9.62
C ALA A 20 1.65 10.90 9.84
N HIS A 21 1.06 11.49 8.80
CA HIS A 21 -0.40 11.37 8.75
C HIS A 21 -0.66 9.87 8.57
N ASP A 22 -1.47 9.30 9.46
CA ASP A 22 -1.94 7.93 9.36
C ASP A 22 -2.35 7.64 7.90
N LEU A 23 -1.72 6.63 7.28
CA LEU A 23 -1.98 6.26 5.89
C LEU A 23 -3.47 5.92 5.68
N GLU A 24 -4.12 5.41 6.71
CA GLU A 24 -5.54 5.15 6.71
C GLU A 24 -6.37 6.45 6.70
N SER A 25 -5.97 7.46 7.48
CA SER A 25 -6.53 8.82 7.38
C SER A 25 -6.33 9.42 5.99
N LEU A 26 -5.14 9.29 5.39
CA LEU A 26 -4.88 9.76 4.02
C LEU A 26 -5.77 9.03 3.00
N ARG A 27 -5.91 7.71 3.12
CA ARG A 27 -6.81 6.90 2.29
C ARG A 27 -8.26 7.39 2.42
N ASN A 28 -8.74 7.61 3.64
CA ASN A 28 -10.11 8.05 3.90
C ASN A 28 -10.41 9.41 3.27
N GLN A 29 -9.42 10.30 3.22
CA GLN A 29 -9.58 11.63 2.62
C GLN A 29 -9.33 11.64 1.12
N ALA A 30 -8.62 10.65 0.57
CA ALA A 30 -8.16 10.66 -0.82
C ALA A 30 -9.28 10.74 -1.87
N GLU A 31 -10.50 10.33 -1.55
CA GLU A 31 -11.66 10.46 -2.44
C GLU A 31 -12.13 11.90 -2.66
N GLN A 32 -11.91 12.77 -1.66
CA GLN A 32 -12.40 14.16 -1.62
C GLN A 32 -11.26 15.19 -1.53
N ASN A 33 -10.03 14.75 -1.30
CA ASN A 33 -8.86 15.60 -1.11
C ASN A 33 -7.73 15.19 -2.08
N PRO A 34 -7.54 15.93 -3.19
CA PRO A 34 -6.48 15.67 -4.16
C PRO A 34 -5.06 15.70 -3.57
N ALA A 35 -4.83 16.51 -2.53
CA ALA A 35 -3.53 16.56 -1.86
C ALA A 35 -3.28 15.30 -1.03
N ALA A 36 -4.32 14.73 -0.40
CA ALA A 36 -4.21 13.44 0.29
C ALA A 36 -3.94 12.30 -0.71
N LEU A 37 -4.62 12.30 -1.86
CA LEU A 37 -4.37 11.34 -2.94
C LEU A 37 -2.93 11.45 -3.47
N ALA A 38 -2.42 12.67 -3.68
CA ALA A 38 -1.04 12.88 -4.15
C ALA A 38 -0.01 12.35 -3.14
N ARG A 39 -0.20 12.61 -1.84
CA ARG A 39 0.66 12.08 -0.78
C ARG A 39 0.62 10.56 -0.71
N LEU A 40 -0.57 9.96 -0.81
CA LEU A 40 -0.74 8.51 -0.80
C LEU A 40 -0.06 7.87 -2.02
N ARG A 41 -0.18 8.48 -3.21
CA ARG A 41 0.57 8.07 -4.43
C ARG A 41 2.07 8.16 -4.26
N GLN A 42 2.58 9.25 -3.69
CA GLN A 42 4.00 9.41 -3.44
C GLN A 42 4.52 8.33 -2.47
N ALA A 43 3.77 8.06 -1.39
CA ALA A 43 4.10 7.02 -0.44
C ALA A 43 4.06 5.61 -1.08
N ALA A 44 3.10 5.31 -1.94
CA ALA A 44 3.04 4.02 -2.62
C ALA A 44 4.18 3.81 -3.63
N VAL A 45 4.71 4.90 -4.20
CA VAL A 45 5.86 4.84 -5.10
C VAL A 45 7.17 4.76 -4.31
N SER A 46 7.26 5.35 -3.11
CA SER A 46 8.31 4.97 -2.15
C SER A 46 8.07 3.53 -1.67
N GLN A 47 9.07 2.86 -1.07
CA GLN A 47 8.99 1.43 -0.71
C GLN A 47 8.00 1.11 0.43
N ASN A 48 6.84 1.77 0.46
CA ASN A 48 5.80 1.59 1.47
C ASN A 48 4.70 0.65 0.93
N ALA A 49 4.72 -0.60 1.40
CA ALA A 49 3.77 -1.63 1.00
C ALA A 49 2.32 -1.28 1.36
N ASP A 50 2.11 -0.59 2.49
CA ASP A 50 0.79 -0.21 2.98
C ASP A 50 0.17 0.90 2.16
N ALA A 51 0.94 1.92 1.80
CA ALA A 51 0.47 2.98 0.91
C ALA A 51 0.07 2.43 -0.47
N ALA A 52 0.86 1.50 -1.02
CA ALA A 52 0.52 0.81 -2.25
C ALA A 52 -0.75 -0.05 -2.10
N PHE A 53 -0.91 -0.74 -0.97
CA PHE A 53 -2.11 -1.50 -0.67
C PHE A 53 -3.34 -0.58 -0.57
N TYR A 54 -3.24 0.50 0.20
CA TYR A 54 -4.34 1.45 0.39
C TYR A 54 -4.77 2.14 -0.90
N LEU A 55 -3.85 2.45 -1.82
CA LEU A 55 -4.24 2.88 -3.18
C LEU A 55 -5.00 1.79 -3.92
N GLY A 56 -4.56 0.54 -3.84
CA GLY A 56 -5.28 -0.58 -4.43
C GLY A 56 -6.72 -0.66 -3.90
N THR A 57 -6.91 -0.50 -2.59
CA THR A 57 -8.25 -0.48 -1.98
C THR A 57 -9.09 0.73 -2.40
N LEU A 58 -8.46 1.89 -2.61
CA LEU A 58 -9.12 3.11 -3.07
C LEU A 58 -9.68 2.93 -4.49
N TYR A 59 -8.92 2.27 -5.36
CA TYR A 59 -9.31 2.00 -6.75
C TYR A 59 -10.18 0.74 -6.89
N SER A 60 -10.24 -0.12 -5.88
CA SER A 60 -11.05 -1.33 -5.92
C SER A 60 -12.54 -0.97 -5.91
N PRO A 61 -13.33 -1.47 -6.88
CA PRO A 61 -14.77 -1.21 -6.92
C PRO A 61 -15.54 -1.91 -5.79
N LEU A 62 -14.89 -2.74 -4.96
CA LEU A 62 -15.48 -3.34 -3.76
C LEU A 62 -15.82 -2.31 -2.66
N ILE A 63 -15.24 -1.11 -2.71
CA ILE A 63 -15.58 -0.03 -1.77
C ILE A 63 -16.57 0.92 -2.45
N ILE A 64 -17.87 0.68 -2.26
CA ILE A 64 -18.92 1.63 -2.66
C ILE A 64 -19.04 2.70 -1.57
N ARG A 65 -18.40 3.85 -1.80
CA ARG A 65 -18.74 5.12 -1.14
C ARG A 65 -19.27 6.04 -2.23
N GLN A 66 -20.49 6.56 -2.05
CA GLN A 66 -21.08 7.52 -2.97
C GLN A 66 -20.24 8.81 -2.97
N GLU A 67 -20.09 9.39 -4.16
CA GLU A 67 -19.35 10.62 -4.47
C GLU A 67 -17.82 10.50 -4.26
N SER A 68 -17.17 9.72 -5.13
CA SER A 68 -15.70 9.68 -5.24
C SER A 68 -15.25 10.37 -6.53
N THR A 69 -14.27 11.27 -6.42
CA THR A 69 -13.61 11.89 -7.59
C THR A 69 -12.66 10.93 -8.32
N VAL A 70 -12.49 9.71 -7.78
CA VAL A 70 -11.60 8.68 -8.30
C VAL A 70 -12.38 7.70 -9.17
N VAL A 71 -12.00 7.58 -10.45
CA VAL A 71 -12.54 6.54 -11.33
C VAL A 71 -12.01 5.19 -10.85
N LYS A 72 -12.89 4.43 -10.18
CA LYS A 72 -12.57 3.09 -9.66
C LYS A 72 -12.53 2.06 -10.79
N GLY A 73 -11.65 1.07 -10.66
CA GLY A 73 -11.52 0.01 -11.66
C GLY A 73 -10.53 -1.06 -11.22
N TRP A 74 -10.94 -2.32 -11.40
CA TRP A 74 -10.09 -3.47 -11.12
C TRP A 74 -8.69 -3.40 -11.76
N PRO A 75 -8.52 -2.97 -13.03
CA PRO A 75 -7.20 -2.90 -13.63
C PRO A 75 -6.24 -1.97 -12.88
N GLU A 76 -6.74 -0.89 -12.28
CA GLU A 76 -5.91 0.03 -11.49
C GLU A 76 -5.65 -0.48 -10.08
N ALA A 77 -6.67 -1.03 -9.42
CA ALA A 77 -6.51 -1.68 -8.13
C ALA A 77 -5.43 -2.77 -8.17
N LEU A 78 -5.46 -3.62 -9.21
CA LEU A 78 -4.49 -4.70 -9.39
C LEU A 78 -3.07 -4.21 -9.67
N ARG A 79 -2.87 -3.04 -10.29
CA ARG A 79 -1.53 -2.47 -10.43
C ARG A 79 -0.93 -2.16 -9.07
N TRP A 80 -1.72 -1.57 -8.19
CA TRP A 80 -1.30 -1.18 -6.85
C TRP A 80 -1.17 -2.37 -5.91
N TYR A 81 -2.10 -3.34 -5.96
CA TYR A 81 -1.96 -4.60 -5.23
C TYR A 81 -0.73 -5.38 -5.68
N ARG A 82 -0.46 -5.49 -6.98
CA ARG A 82 0.77 -6.15 -7.44
C ARG A 82 2.02 -5.46 -6.90
N ARG A 83 2.02 -4.12 -6.81
CA ARG A 83 3.14 -3.37 -6.21
C ARG A 83 3.27 -3.63 -4.72
N ALA A 84 2.17 -3.57 -3.98
CA ALA A 84 2.15 -3.89 -2.55
C ALA A 84 2.60 -5.32 -2.26
N ALA A 85 2.17 -6.28 -3.09
CA ALA A 85 2.56 -7.68 -3.02
C ALA A 85 4.05 -7.88 -3.34
N TRP A 86 4.59 -7.14 -4.32
CA TRP A 86 6.04 -7.10 -4.59
C TRP A 86 6.85 -6.55 -3.41
N LEU A 87 6.28 -5.59 -2.67
CA LEU A 87 6.85 -5.05 -1.43
C LEU A 87 6.60 -5.93 -0.19
N GLY A 88 5.98 -7.11 -0.33
CA GLY A 88 5.79 -8.06 0.77
C GLY A 88 4.46 -7.96 1.52
N SER A 89 3.48 -7.20 1.03
CA SER A 89 2.16 -7.11 1.68
C SER A 89 1.37 -8.41 1.52
N ALA A 90 1.22 -9.16 2.62
CA ALA A 90 0.40 -10.36 2.68
C ALA A 90 -1.09 -10.09 2.34
N ARG A 91 -1.61 -8.90 2.70
CA ARG A 91 -2.96 -8.46 2.32
C ARG A 91 -3.11 -8.30 0.81
N ALA A 92 -2.09 -7.73 0.15
CA ALA A 92 -2.11 -7.58 -1.28
C ALA A 92 -1.97 -8.94 -2.02
N ASP A 93 -1.23 -9.89 -1.45
CA ASP A 93 -1.21 -11.27 -1.95
C ASP A 93 -2.58 -11.92 -1.90
N PHE A 94 -3.32 -11.74 -0.80
CA PHE A 94 -4.70 -12.22 -0.70
C PHE A 94 -5.60 -11.61 -1.78
N ASP A 95 -5.58 -10.29 -1.95
CA ASP A 95 -6.42 -9.59 -2.94
C ASP A 95 -6.06 -9.96 -4.39
N MET A 96 -4.78 -10.19 -4.68
CA MET A 96 -4.34 -10.70 -5.98
C MET A 96 -4.81 -12.15 -6.21
N GLY A 97 -4.78 -12.98 -5.17
CA GLY A 97 -5.31 -14.34 -5.20
C GLY A 97 -6.80 -14.35 -5.52
N LEU A 98 -7.57 -13.53 -4.81
CA LEU A 98 -9.00 -13.36 -5.01
C LEU A 98 -9.35 -12.85 -6.42
N ALA A 99 -8.54 -11.92 -6.95
CA ALA A 99 -8.76 -11.40 -8.28
C ALA A 99 -8.59 -12.45 -9.38
N TYR A 100 -7.60 -13.34 -9.23
CA TYR A 100 -7.42 -14.47 -10.14
C TYR A 100 -8.42 -15.60 -9.91
N GLU A 101 -8.92 -15.78 -8.69
CA GLU A 101 -9.96 -16.78 -8.40
C GLU A 101 -11.31 -16.39 -9.01
N LYS A 102 -11.67 -15.10 -8.96
CA LYS A 102 -13.00 -14.58 -9.32
C LYS A 102 -13.05 -13.79 -10.64
N GLY A 103 -11.94 -13.71 -11.36
CA GLY A 103 -11.88 -13.00 -12.64
C GLY A 103 -12.01 -11.47 -12.52
N LEU A 104 -11.55 -10.87 -11.42
CA LEU A 104 -11.77 -9.45 -11.11
C LEU A 104 -10.78 -8.55 -11.83
N GLY A 105 -11.11 -8.11 -13.05
CA GLY A 105 -10.24 -7.29 -13.90
C GLY A 105 -9.02 -8.00 -14.48
N VAL A 106 -8.94 -9.32 -14.28
CA VAL A 106 -8.03 -10.27 -14.93
C VAL A 106 -8.82 -11.53 -15.26
N PRO A 107 -8.43 -12.34 -16.26
CA PRO A 107 -9.03 -13.65 -16.48
C PRO A 107 -8.82 -14.56 -15.28
N GLU A 108 -9.82 -15.40 -15.00
CA GLU A 108 -9.71 -16.44 -13.98
C GLU A 108 -8.49 -17.34 -14.23
N ASN A 109 -7.74 -17.60 -13.17
CA ASN A 109 -6.57 -18.46 -13.22
C ASN A 109 -6.31 -19.07 -11.83
N PRO A 110 -6.88 -20.26 -11.56
CA PRO A 110 -6.77 -20.88 -10.24
C PRO A 110 -5.31 -21.21 -9.85
N GLN A 111 -4.44 -21.46 -10.83
CA GLN A 111 -3.01 -21.70 -10.58
C GLN A 111 -2.32 -20.43 -10.06
N ARG A 112 -2.59 -19.27 -10.68
CA ARG A 112 -2.07 -17.98 -10.18
C ARG A 112 -2.69 -17.64 -8.83
N ALA A 113 -3.98 -17.86 -8.64
CA ALA A 113 -4.63 -17.63 -7.35
C ALA A 113 -3.93 -18.44 -6.22
N ALA A 114 -3.73 -19.74 -6.45
CA ALA A 114 -3.03 -20.62 -5.51
C ALA A 114 -1.58 -20.16 -5.23
N ALA A 115 -0.87 -19.64 -6.23
CA ALA A 115 0.48 -19.12 -6.05
C ALA A 115 0.51 -17.90 -5.12
N TYR A 116 -0.43 -16.95 -5.28
CA TYR A 116 -0.55 -15.80 -4.40
C TYR A 116 -0.93 -16.20 -2.96
N PHE A 117 -1.91 -17.10 -2.79
CA PHE A 117 -2.27 -17.61 -1.46
C PHE A 117 -1.14 -18.37 -0.78
N SER A 118 -0.35 -19.13 -1.56
CA SER A 118 0.83 -19.84 -1.03
C SER A 118 1.91 -18.87 -0.57
N ARG A 119 2.11 -17.75 -1.28
CA ARG A 119 3.06 -16.70 -0.87
C ARG A 119 2.63 -16.02 0.42
N MET A 120 1.33 -15.66 0.54
CA MET A 120 0.74 -15.14 1.77
C MET A 120 0.98 -16.09 2.95
N ALA A 121 0.67 -17.38 2.77
CA ALA A 121 0.85 -18.40 3.81
C ALA A 121 2.33 -18.61 4.18
N ALA A 122 3.25 -18.48 3.23
CA ALA A 122 4.68 -18.58 3.49
C ALA A 122 5.18 -17.41 4.38
N VAL A 123 4.71 -16.18 4.13
CA VAL A 123 5.03 -15.02 4.97
C VAL A 123 4.51 -15.22 6.40
N ALA A 124 3.26 -15.67 6.55
CA ALA A 124 2.67 -15.95 7.86
C ALA A 124 3.45 -17.03 8.65
N ARG A 125 3.96 -18.07 7.97
CA ARG A 125 4.81 -19.08 8.61
C ARG A 125 6.19 -18.57 9.03
N ILE A 126 6.76 -17.62 8.29
CA ILE A 126 8.03 -16.99 8.68
C ILE A 126 7.81 -16.12 9.91
N GLU A 127 6.70 -15.38 9.97
CA GLU A 127 6.33 -14.56 11.12
C GLU A 127 6.16 -15.41 12.39
N THR A 128 5.49 -16.56 12.29
CA THR A 128 5.29 -17.45 13.44
C THR A 128 6.54 -18.23 13.87
N ALA A 129 7.54 -18.36 12.99
CA ALA A 129 8.79 -19.07 13.26
C ALA A 129 9.90 -18.15 13.81
N LEU A 130 9.69 -16.83 13.82
CA LEU A 130 10.67 -15.86 14.34
C LEU A 130 10.40 -15.54 15.82
N PRO A 131 11.46 -15.30 16.62
CA PRO A 131 11.27 -14.77 17.96
C PRO A 131 10.55 -13.41 17.90
N PRO A 132 9.77 -13.02 18.91
CA PRO A 132 9.01 -11.76 18.91
C PRO A 132 9.85 -10.52 18.56
N SER A 133 11.13 -10.52 18.93
CA SER A 133 12.10 -9.47 18.61
C SER A 133 12.45 -9.33 17.12
N ALA A 134 12.35 -10.41 16.35
CA ALA A 134 12.56 -10.42 14.90
C ALA A 134 11.23 -10.31 14.12
N SER A 135 10.12 -10.73 14.72
CA SER A 135 8.77 -10.52 14.18
C SER A 135 8.44 -9.03 14.05
N PHE A 136 8.87 -8.19 15.01
CA PHE A 136 8.71 -6.73 14.95
C PHE A 136 9.41 -6.08 13.74
N ALA A 137 10.52 -6.67 13.26
CA ALA A 137 11.26 -6.16 12.11
C ALA A 137 10.61 -6.49 10.75
N ILE A 138 9.80 -7.56 10.69
CA ILE A 138 9.04 -7.97 9.49
C ILE A 138 7.58 -7.48 9.57
N GLY A 139 7.07 -7.24 10.78
CA GLY A 139 5.68 -6.87 11.07
C GLY A 139 5.36 -5.37 11.04
N HIS A 140 6.28 -4.48 10.63
CA HIS A 140 5.98 -3.06 10.41
C HIS A 140 5.17 -2.83 9.11
N HIS A 141 4.04 -3.54 9.01
CA HIS A 141 2.93 -3.33 8.07
C HIS A 141 1.56 -3.33 8.82
N THR A 142 1.55 -3.62 10.12
CA THR A 142 0.36 -3.47 10.95
C THR A 142 0.32 -2.06 11.53
N GLY A 143 -0.30 -1.13 10.80
CA GLY A 143 -0.84 0.11 11.34
C GLY A 143 -1.98 -0.16 12.33
N ILE A 144 -1.70 -0.93 13.38
CA ILE A 144 -2.56 -1.04 14.56
C ILE A 144 -1.74 -0.46 15.71
N HIS A 145 -1.62 0.86 15.72
CA HIS A 145 -1.43 1.57 16.97
C HIS A 145 -2.76 1.47 17.72
N LYS A 146 -2.91 0.40 18.50
CA LYS A 146 -3.75 0.46 19.70
C LYS A 146 -2.83 0.84 20.84
N ASP A 147 -2.90 2.12 21.18
CA ASP A 147 -2.93 2.70 22.52
C ASP A 147 -2.27 4.09 22.54
#